data_AF-A0A2N2ZHB6-F1
#
_entry.id   AF-A0A2N2ZHB6-F1
#
_cell.length_a   1.000
_cell.length_b   1.000
_cell.length_c   1.000
_cell.angle_alpha   90.00
_cell.angle_beta   90.00
_cell.angle_gamma   90.00
#
_symmetry.space_group_name_H-M   'P 1'
#
loop_
_entity.id
_entity.type
_entity.pdbx_description
1 polymer ?
#
loop_
_entity_poly.entity_id
_entity_poly.type
_entity_poly.pdbx_seq_one_letter_code
_entity_poly.pdbx_strand_id
1 'polypeptide(L)' 'MINKQNRKSLIDYRIEQAKNTIELANFLIESNRLIVAVNRIYYGLYYAVTALAIKTNSRHQNILN' A
#
# COMPACT_ATOMS: atom_id res chain seq x y z
N MET A 1 -1.30 14.59 16.82
CA MET A 1 -1.95 14.56 15.49
C MET A 1 -0.90 14.31 14.42
N ILE A 2 -1.15 13.41 13.46
CA ILE A 2 -0.23 13.23 12.31
C ILE A 2 -0.34 14.46 11.40
N ASN A 3 0.74 15.25 11.30
CA ASN A 3 0.86 16.39 10.40
C ASN A 3 0.61 15.96 8.93
N LYS A 4 0.06 16.84 8.08
CA LYS A 4 -0.14 16.62 6.62
C LYS A 4 1.12 16.06 5.94
N GLN A 5 2.31 16.57 6.29
CA GLN A 5 3.58 16.06 5.74
C GLN A 5 3.84 14.59 6.14
N ASN A 6 3.70 14.27 7.43
CA ASN A 6 3.86 12.90 7.94
C ASN A 6 2.85 11.93 7.32
N ARG A 7 1.64 12.42 7.00
CA ARG A 7 0.61 11.63 6.33
C ARG A 7 0.97 11.34 4.87
N LYS A 8 1.46 12.33 4.13
CA LYS A 8 1.93 12.12 2.75
C LYS A 8 3.09 11.12 2.73
N SER A 9 4.08 11.29 3.61
CA SER A 9 5.18 10.32 3.75
C SER A 9 4.68 8.92 4.07
N LEU A 10 3.67 8.78 4.93
CA LEU A 10 3.06 7.48 5.23
C LEU A 10 2.34 6.87 4.03
N ILE A 11 1.60 7.65 3.24
CA ILE A 11 0.96 7.19 2.01
C ILE A 11 2.02 6.72 1.02
N ASP A 12 3.05 7.53 0.78
CA ASP A 12 4.13 7.22 -0.16
C ASP A 12 4.87 5.93 0.25
N TYR A 13 5.18 5.79 1.55
CA TYR A 13 5.77 4.58 2.10
C TYR A 13 4.91 3.33 1.88
N ARG A 14 3.58 3.42 2.09
CA ARG A 14 2.67 2.29 1.84
C ARG A 14 2.60 1.91 0.36
N ILE A 15 2.65 2.90 -0.54
CA ILE A 15 2.71 2.65 -1.98
C ILE A 15 4.04 1.98 -2.35
N GLU A 16 5.15 2.40 -1.77
CA GLU A 16 6.45 1.75 -1.97
C GLU A 16 6.43 0.29 -1.50
N GLN A 17 5.88 0.02 -0.31
CA GLN A 17 5.68 -1.35 0.17
C GLN A 17 4.83 -2.18 -0.79
N ALA A 18 3.75 -1.62 -1.33
CA ALA A 18 2.91 -2.30 -2.32
C ALA A 18 3.71 -2.66 -3.58
N LYS A 19 4.47 -1.71 -4.14
CA LYS A 19 5.31 -1.91 -5.33
C LYS A 19 6.34 -3.00 -5.12
N ASN A 20 7.13 -2.92 -4.05
CA ASN A 20 8.19 -3.90 -3.75
C ASN A 20 7.60 -5.30 -3.53
N THR A 21 6.41 -5.37 -2.92
CA THR A 21 5.72 -6.66 -2.69
C THR A 21 5.23 -7.28 -3.99
N ILE A 22 4.72 -6.49 -4.94
CA ILE A 22 4.28 -6.96 -6.25
C ILE A 22 5.46 -7.35 -7.13
N GLU A 23 6.58 -6.63 -7.07
CA GLU A 23 7.82 -7.02 -7.74
C GLU A 23 8.31 -8.40 -7.27
N LEU A 24 8.30 -8.64 -5.95
CA LEU A 24 8.59 -9.96 -5.40
C LEU A 24 7.57 -11.02 -5.84
N ALA A 25 6.28 -10.67 -5.94
CA ALA A 25 5.26 -11.58 -6.45
C ALA A 25 5.56 -12.02 -7.89
N ASN A 26 6.00 -11.09 -8.76
CA ASN A 26 6.39 -11.41 -10.12
C ASN A 26 7.57 -12.39 -10.16
N PHE A 27 8.63 -12.14 -9.38
CA PHE A 27 9.76 -13.07 -9.25
C PHE A 27 9.31 -14.48 -8.77
N LEU A 28 8.35 -14.54 -7.85
CA LEU A 28 7.81 -15.80 -7.36
C LEU A 28 6.96 -16.54 -8.40
N ILE A 29 6.26 -15.81 -9.28
CA ILE A 29 5.52 -16.37 -10.42
C ILE A 29 6.51 -16.97 -11.41
N GLU A 30 7.55 -16.22 -11.78
CA GLU A 30 8.61 -16.68 -12.70
C GLU A 30 9.35 -17.92 -12.18
N SER A 31 9.49 -18.05 -10.86
CA SER A 31 10.10 -19.22 -10.20
C SER A 31 9.12 -20.34 -9.83
N ASN A 32 7.88 -20.29 -10.34
CA ASN A 32 6.81 -21.27 -10.10
C ASN A 32 6.49 -21.50 -8.60
N ARG A 33 6.70 -20.48 -7.76
CA ARG A 33 6.39 -20.48 -6.32
C ARG A 33 5.01 -19.85 -6.06
N LEU A 34 3.99 -20.40 -6.72
CA LEU A 34 2.65 -19.78 -6.81
C LEU A 34 1.97 -19.55 -5.45
N ILE A 35 2.09 -20.49 -4.50
CA ILE A 35 1.49 -20.33 -3.15
C ILE A 35 2.07 -19.10 -2.43
N VAL A 36 3.38 -18.88 -2.57
CA VAL A 36 4.04 -17.72 -1.95
C VAL A 36 3.72 -16.45 -2.74
N ALA A 37 3.63 -16.52 -4.06
CA ALA A 37 3.24 -15.40 -4.92
C ALA A 37 1.85 -14.87 -4.56
N VAL A 38 0.85 -15.74 -4.37
CA VAL A 38 -0.51 -15.35 -3.97
C VAL A 38 -0.50 -14.59 -2.65
N ASN A 39 0.28 -15.05 -1.66
CA ASN A 39 0.43 -14.33 -0.41
C ASN A 39 1.01 -12.93 -0.63
N ARG A 40 2.03 -12.77 -1.49
CA ARG A 40 2.59 -11.45 -1.81
C ARG A 40 1.58 -10.55 -2.52
N ILE A 41 0.78 -11.08 -3.45
CA ILE A 41 -0.29 -10.32 -4.10
C ILE A 41 -1.30 -9.80 -3.06
N TYR A 42 -1.73 -10.63 -2.11
CA TYR A 42 -2.61 -10.22 -1.01
C TYR A 42 -2.02 -9.06 -0.21
N TYR A 43 -0.75 -9.15 0.21
CA TYR A 43 -0.11 -8.08 0.97
C TYR A 43 0.12 -6.80 0.14
N GLY A 44 0.43 -6.93 -1.16
CA GLY A 44 0.52 -5.79 -2.08
C GLY A 44 -0.80 -5.02 -2.17
N LEU A 45 -1.91 -5.74 -2.31
CA LEU A 45 -3.25 -5.15 -2.30
C LEU A 45 -3.58 -4.51 -0.95
N TYR A 46 -3.27 -5.19 0.16
CA TYR A 46 -3.46 -4.65 1.50
C TYR A 46 -2.76 -3.29 1.69
N TYR A 47 -1.49 -3.17 1.26
CA TYR A 47 -0.75 -1.92 1.36
C TYR A 47 -1.34 -0.81 0.47
N ALA A 48 -1.75 -1.14 -0.75
CA ALA A 48 -2.38 -0.19 -1.66
C ALA A 48 -3.73 0.33 -1.13
N VAL A 49 -4.59 -0.57 -0.64
CA VAL A 49 -5.88 -0.20 -0.03
C VAL A 49 -5.68 0.63 1.24
N THR A 50 -4.68 0.30 2.06
CA THR A 50 -4.33 1.08 3.25
C THR A 50 -3.88 2.49 2.88
N ALA A 51 -3.03 2.64 1.84
CA ALA A 51 -2.63 3.95 1.34
C ALA A 51 -3.84 4.77 0.86
N LEU A 52 -4.77 4.12 0.14
CA LEU A 52 -6.01 4.75 -0.30
C LEU A 52 -6.88 5.20 0.87
N ALA A 53 -7.08 4.35 1.89
CA ALA A 53 -7.87 4.67 3.07
C ALA A 53 -7.29 5.87 3.85
N ILE A 54 -5.95 5.95 3.98
CA ILE A 54 -5.29 7.09 4.62
C ILE A 54 -5.53 8.39 3.83
N LYS A 55 -5.49 8.29 2.48
CA LYS A 55 -5.78 9.41 1.58
C LYS A 55 -7.24 9.85 1.65
N THR A 56 -8.20 8.92 1.64
CA THR A 56 -9.64 9.24 1.64
C THR A 56 -10.14 9.74 2.99
N ASN A 57 -9.66 9.18 4.11
CA ASN A 57 -9.98 9.68 5.45
C ASN A 57 -9.53 11.14 5.66
N SER A 58 -8.51 11.61 4.92
CA SER A 58 -8.11 13.03 4.94
C SER A 58 -9.06 13.97 4.19
N ARG A 59 -9.85 13.48 3.23
CA ARG A 59 -10.87 14.32 2.55
C ARG A 59 -12.00 14.68 3.50
N HIS A 60 -12.47 13.74 4.33
CA HIS A 60 -13.56 14.01 5.29
C HIS A 60 -13.18 15.05 6.35
N GLN A 61 -11.92 15.10 6.80
CA GLN A 61 -11.46 16.11 7.76
C GLN A 61 -11.30 17.53 7.17
N ASN A 62 -11.24 17.70 5.85
CA ASN A 62 -11.13 19.02 5.21
C ASN A 62 -12.49 19.66 4.86
N ILE A 63 -13.62 18.96 5.05
CA ILE A 63 -14.97 19.48 4.74
C ILE A 63 -15.61 20.12 6.00
N LEU A 64 -15.02 19.93 7.18
CA LEU A 64 -15.51 20.44 8.47
C LEU A 64 -14.71 21.65 9.00
N ASN A 65 -13.88 22.30 8.18
CA ASN A 65 -13.18 23.54 8.54
C ASN A 65 -13.46 24.64 7.52
#